data_AF-A0A7C1H2F2-F1
#
_entry.id   AF-A0A7C1H2F2-F1
#
_cell.length_a   1.000
_cell.length_b   1.000
_cell.length_c   1.000
_cell.angle_alpha   90.00
_cell.angle_beta   90.00
_cell.angle_gamma   90.00
#
_symmetry.space_group_name_H-M   'P 1'
#
loop_
_entity.id
_entity.type
_entity.pdbx_description
1 polymer ?
#
loop_
_entity_poly.entity_id
_entity_poly.type
_entity_poly.pdbx_seq_one_letter_code
_entity_poly.pdbx_strand_id
1 'polypeptide(L)'
;MEQPEYQIIMKKPNLLKCLCFACLAIMLSCVCNSAEPRILIVGDSWAQTIGALGLMDKALAQAGFDNICSVGEPCALGGTRAAQWVTPEYGRKIKETLDAHPTVDMIHLVIGGNDVLRRIKEQNVFEVWTEEERAREWDAVARHIKRIVLYCLACEQVRHVVIAGYDYLNAATAQEVFALLGQNFQFGGMTQAQVNQCFIEHERRKRDLALEIEGCAYIHNLGLMQHHFGALPGAPKPGGPPDYAPFPGGAPAMPMPDAAFTPVNIAGKEYPGDGIHPNEEAHLVMLGNAINVVYKPFLQTSAPSATAAAQ
;
A
#
# COMPACT_ATOMS: atom_id res chain seq x y z
N MET A 1 94.20 32.98 -4.84
CA MET A 1 93.24 32.74 -3.74
C MET A 1 92.25 33.87 -3.78
N GLU A 2 91.03 33.59 -4.22
CA GLU A 2 89.74 34.22 -3.86
C GLU A 2 88.70 33.72 -4.87
N GLN A 3 87.55 33.28 -4.35
CA GLN A 3 86.51 32.53 -5.08
C GLN A 3 85.62 33.44 -5.93
N PRO A 4 85.09 32.98 -7.08
CA PRO A 4 83.99 33.66 -7.75
C PRO A 4 82.63 33.27 -7.14
N GLU A 5 81.82 34.28 -6.85
CA GLU A 5 80.42 34.19 -6.43
C GLU A 5 79.55 33.50 -7.50
N TYR A 6 78.86 32.43 -7.10
CA TYR A 6 77.76 31.86 -7.87
C TYR A 6 76.45 32.55 -7.48
N GLN A 7 75.90 33.39 -8.37
CA GLN A 7 74.48 33.77 -8.30
C GLN A 7 73.61 32.63 -8.80
N ILE A 8 72.88 31.96 -7.90
CA ILE A 8 71.82 31.01 -8.25
C ILE A 8 70.51 31.79 -8.41
N ILE A 9 70.04 31.88 -9.66
CA ILE A 9 68.70 32.35 -10.00
C ILE A 9 67.70 31.26 -9.60
N MET A 10 67.05 31.41 -8.44
CA MET A 10 65.93 30.55 -8.06
C MET A 10 64.64 31.05 -8.73
N LYS A 11 64.19 30.33 -9.75
CA LYS A 11 62.82 30.44 -10.30
C LYS A 11 61.81 30.07 -9.21
N LYS A 12 60.92 31.01 -8.87
CA LYS A 12 59.78 30.76 -7.98
C LYS A 12 58.88 29.67 -8.58
N PRO A 13 58.59 28.56 -7.87
CA PRO A 13 57.59 27.61 -8.32
C PRO A 13 56.18 28.20 -8.14
N ASN A 14 55.38 28.10 -9.19
CA ASN A 14 53.99 28.56 -9.25
C ASN A 14 53.11 27.73 -8.30
N LEU A 15 52.93 28.21 -7.06
CA LEU A 15 52.05 27.61 -6.04
C LEU A 15 50.56 27.55 -6.47
N LEU A 16 50.17 28.21 -7.55
CA LEU A 16 48.77 28.32 -7.99
C LEU A 16 48.24 27.08 -8.73
N LYS A 17 49.11 26.16 -9.18
CA LYS A 17 48.69 24.98 -9.97
C LYS A 17 48.46 23.71 -9.14
N CYS A 18 48.92 23.65 -7.89
CA CYS A 18 48.66 22.50 -7.01
C CYS A 18 47.38 22.64 -6.17
N LEU A 19 46.85 23.86 -6.02
CA LEU A 19 45.64 24.07 -5.21
C LEU A 19 44.34 23.73 -5.98
N CYS A 20 44.35 23.74 -7.32
CA CYS A 20 43.18 23.41 -8.13
C CYS A 20 42.95 21.90 -8.32
N PHE A 21 43.96 21.05 -8.12
CA PHE A 21 43.80 19.59 -8.26
C PHE A 21 43.40 18.89 -6.96
N ALA A 22 43.66 19.49 -5.80
CA ALA A 22 43.26 18.92 -4.51
C ALA A 22 41.79 19.20 -4.17
N CYS A 23 41.19 20.29 -4.67
CA CYS A 23 39.77 20.59 -4.46
C CYS A 23 38.83 19.86 -5.43
N LEU A 24 39.33 19.32 -6.54
CA LEU A 24 38.51 18.58 -7.52
C LEU A 24 38.37 17.09 -7.17
N ALA A 25 39.22 16.55 -6.28
CA ALA A 25 39.22 15.15 -5.89
C ALA A 25 38.41 14.84 -4.61
N ILE A 26 37.84 15.85 -3.94
CA ILE A 26 36.91 15.70 -2.80
C ILE A 26 35.47 16.05 -3.23
N MET A 27 35.18 15.91 -4.52
CA MET A 27 33.82 15.79 -5.06
C MET A 27 33.60 14.33 -5.50
N LEU A 28 34.16 13.36 -4.77
CA LEU A 28 33.58 12.02 -4.73
C LEU A 28 32.27 12.16 -3.96
N SER A 29 31.25 12.49 -4.74
CA SER A 29 29.85 12.20 -4.56
C SER A 29 29.59 11.26 -3.36
N CYS A 30 29.34 11.86 -2.18
CA CYS A 30 28.27 11.33 -1.37
C CYS A 30 26.99 11.56 -2.19
N VAL A 31 26.75 10.68 -3.16
CA VAL A 31 25.39 10.41 -3.60
C VAL A 31 24.75 9.83 -2.36
N CYS A 32 24.12 10.68 -1.55
CA CYS A 32 23.06 10.21 -0.69
C CYS A 32 22.10 9.55 -1.65
N ASN A 33 22.13 8.21 -1.71
CA ASN A 33 21.25 7.46 -2.57
C ASN A 33 19.86 7.59 -1.96
N SER A 34 19.20 8.72 -2.23
CA SER A 34 17.81 8.93 -1.85
C SER A 34 17.02 7.79 -2.46
N ALA A 35 16.22 7.10 -1.65
CA ALA A 35 15.34 6.06 -2.15
C ALA A 35 14.50 6.61 -3.32
N GLU A 36 14.37 5.81 -4.37
CA GLU A 36 13.68 6.20 -5.59
C GLU A 36 12.18 5.93 -5.44
N PRO A 37 11.29 6.92 -5.67
CA PRO A 37 9.85 6.70 -5.67
C PRO A 37 9.45 5.76 -6.80
N ARG A 38 9.00 4.55 -6.49
CA ARG A 38 8.53 3.56 -7.48
C ARG A 38 7.07 3.19 -7.31
N ILE A 39 6.52 3.39 -6.12
CA ILE A 39 5.16 2.96 -5.77
C ILE A 39 4.31 4.17 -5.40
N LEU A 40 3.19 4.38 -6.09
CA LEU A 40 2.15 5.33 -5.67
C LEU A 40 1.05 4.59 -4.91
N ILE A 41 0.81 5.01 -3.67
CA ILE A 41 -0.27 4.51 -2.83
C ILE A 41 -1.54 5.30 -3.16
N VAL A 42 -2.61 4.59 -3.52
CA VAL A 42 -3.89 5.17 -3.89
C VAL A 42 -4.99 4.48 -3.10
N GLY A 43 -5.93 5.24 -2.53
CA GLY A 43 -7.10 4.61 -1.94
C GLY A 43 -7.72 5.33 -0.76
N ASP A 44 -8.31 4.53 0.13
CA ASP A 44 -9.08 5.01 1.28
C ASP A 44 -8.28 5.12 2.59
N SER A 45 -8.92 4.92 3.73
CA SER A 45 -8.28 5.09 5.05
C SER A 45 -7.17 4.08 5.31
N TRP A 46 -7.25 2.87 4.75
CA TRP A 46 -6.16 1.91 4.86
C TRP A 46 -4.94 2.37 4.06
N ALA A 47 -5.15 2.91 2.85
CA ALA A 47 -4.10 3.55 2.08
C ALA A 47 -3.53 4.77 2.80
N GLN A 48 -4.39 5.59 3.42
CA GLN A 48 -3.98 6.77 4.19
C GLN A 48 -3.04 6.39 5.34
N THR A 49 -3.35 5.34 6.12
CA THR A 49 -2.48 4.85 7.18
C THR A 49 -1.12 4.40 6.63
N ILE A 50 -1.10 3.66 5.52
CA ILE A 50 0.15 3.21 4.88
C ILE A 50 1.01 4.42 4.47
N GLY A 51 0.41 5.42 3.80
CA GLY A 51 1.11 6.61 3.33
C GLY A 51 1.58 7.51 4.47
N ALA A 52 0.71 7.84 5.42
CA ALA A 52 1.00 8.78 6.50
C ALA A 52 2.07 8.26 7.47
N LEU A 53 2.17 6.94 7.65
CA LEU A 53 3.15 6.31 8.54
C LEU A 53 4.37 5.74 7.80
N GLY A 54 4.46 5.91 6.47
CA GLY A 54 5.57 5.41 5.65
C GLY A 54 5.71 3.89 5.70
N LEU A 55 4.61 3.15 5.81
CA LEU A 55 4.66 1.70 6.11
C LEU A 55 5.14 0.86 4.93
N MET A 56 4.85 1.28 3.69
CA MET A 56 5.37 0.62 2.50
C MET A 56 6.91 0.69 2.47
N ASP A 57 7.48 1.86 2.77
CA ASP A 57 8.94 2.07 2.80
C ASP A 57 9.59 1.22 3.90
N LYS A 58 8.98 1.16 5.09
CA LYS A 58 9.41 0.28 6.18
C LYS A 58 9.39 -1.20 5.75
N ALA A 59 8.32 -1.64 5.11
CA ALA A 59 8.18 -3.02 4.65
C ALA A 59 9.18 -3.35 3.51
N LEU A 60 9.42 -2.43 2.60
CA LEU A 60 10.43 -2.55 1.53
C LEU A 60 11.84 -2.67 2.12
N ALA A 61 12.20 -1.82 3.09
CA ALA A 61 13.49 -1.90 3.77
C ALA A 61 13.66 -3.24 4.51
N GLN A 62 12.63 -3.74 5.20
CA GLN A 62 12.63 -5.07 5.83
C GLN A 62 12.83 -6.21 4.82
N ALA A 63 12.39 -6.01 3.58
CA ALA A 63 12.56 -6.97 2.48
C ALA A 63 13.86 -6.79 1.68
N GLY A 64 14.71 -5.83 2.04
CA GLY A 64 15.99 -5.56 1.36
C GLY A 64 15.89 -4.66 0.12
N PHE A 65 14.84 -3.84 0.02
CA PHE A 65 14.61 -2.86 -1.04
C PHE A 65 14.62 -1.42 -0.50
N ASP A 66 15.60 -1.10 0.35
CA ASP A 66 15.78 0.22 0.98
C ASP A 66 16.11 1.36 -0.01
N ASN A 67 16.49 1.01 -1.24
CA ASN A 67 16.68 1.94 -2.35
C ASN A 67 15.38 2.36 -3.05
N ILE A 68 14.23 1.81 -2.64
CA ILE A 68 12.91 2.08 -3.23
C ILE A 68 12.00 2.66 -2.16
N CYS A 69 11.24 3.70 -2.50
CA CYS A 69 10.22 4.27 -1.63
C CYS A 69 8.88 4.44 -2.35
N SER A 70 7.89 4.84 -1.57
CA SER A 70 6.53 5.11 -1.99
C SER A 70 6.14 6.57 -1.80
N VAL A 71 5.14 7.00 -2.56
CA VAL A 71 4.47 8.30 -2.41
C VAL A 71 2.99 8.05 -2.18
N GLY A 72 2.39 8.76 -1.22
CA GLY A 72 0.99 8.54 -0.81
C GLY A 72 0.10 9.77 -0.94
N GLU A 73 0.58 10.96 -0.60
CA GLU A 73 -0.19 12.19 -0.76
C GLU A 73 -0.08 12.73 -2.19
N PRO A 74 -1.17 13.28 -2.77
CA PRO A 74 -2.53 13.43 -2.26
C PRO A 74 -3.47 12.24 -2.59
N CYS A 75 -2.93 11.05 -2.88
CA CYS A 75 -3.68 9.92 -3.41
C CYS A 75 -4.22 8.91 -2.36
N ALA A 76 -3.82 9.04 -1.09
CA ALA A 76 -4.24 8.17 0.00
C ALA A 76 -5.21 8.92 0.93
N LEU A 77 -6.51 8.78 0.70
CA LEU A 77 -7.54 9.67 1.26
C LEU A 77 -8.63 8.90 2.03
N GLY A 78 -8.65 9.05 3.35
CA GLY A 78 -9.62 8.42 4.25
C GLY A 78 -11.09 8.63 3.87
N GLY A 79 -11.90 7.57 4.04
CA GLY A 79 -13.35 7.59 3.81
C GLY A 79 -13.80 7.66 2.35
N THR A 80 -12.87 7.65 1.39
CA THR A 80 -13.21 7.68 -0.03
C THR A 80 -13.70 6.33 -0.53
N ARG A 81 -14.53 6.36 -1.59
CA ARG A 81 -15.11 5.19 -2.25
C ARG A 81 -14.63 5.06 -3.69
N ALA A 82 -14.69 3.87 -4.27
CA ALA A 82 -14.26 3.62 -5.64
C ALA A 82 -14.97 4.55 -6.65
N ALA A 83 -16.24 4.85 -6.44
CA ALA A 83 -17.01 5.77 -7.29
C ALA A 83 -16.46 7.22 -7.29
N GLN A 84 -15.75 7.66 -6.25
CA GLN A 84 -15.13 9.00 -6.22
C GLN A 84 -13.86 9.03 -7.08
N TRP A 85 -13.07 7.96 -7.03
CA TRP A 85 -11.81 7.82 -7.76
C TRP A 85 -11.97 7.73 -9.28
N VAL A 86 -13.18 7.45 -9.78
CA VAL A 86 -13.46 7.51 -11.23
C VAL A 86 -13.84 8.90 -11.74
N THR A 87 -13.91 9.91 -10.86
CA THR A 87 -14.24 11.28 -11.25
C THR A 87 -13.00 12.03 -11.75
N PRO A 88 -13.17 13.06 -12.60
CA PRO A 88 -12.04 13.85 -13.11
C PRO A 88 -11.17 14.50 -12.03
N GLU A 89 -11.73 14.86 -10.88
CA GLU A 89 -10.99 15.44 -9.76
C GLU A 89 -9.95 14.46 -9.19
N TYR A 90 -10.37 13.23 -8.90
CA TYR A 90 -9.48 12.22 -8.31
C TYR A 90 -8.53 11.62 -9.33
N GLY A 91 -8.96 11.46 -10.59
CA GLY A 91 -8.05 11.09 -11.67
C GLY A 91 -6.92 12.10 -11.84
N ARG A 92 -7.22 13.40 -11.70
CA ARG A 92 -6.21 14.46 -11.75
C ARG A 92 -5.19 14.35 -10.63
N LYS A 93 -5.60 14.01 -9.40
CA LYS A 93 -4.67 13.77 -8.28
C LYS A 93 -3.65 12.69 -8.63
N ILE A 94 -4.11 11.56 -9.19
CA ILE A 94 -3.22 10.47 -9.63
C ILE A 94 -2.28 10.99 -10.72
N LYS A 95 -2.80 11.64 -11.76
CA LYS A 95 -1.99 12.13 -12.88
C LYS A 95 -0.93 13.16 -12.46
N GLU A 96 -1.31 14.14 -11.64
CA GLU A 96 -0.39 15.18 -11.13
C GLU A 96 0.70 14.55 -10.25
N THR A 97 0.36 13.52 -9.47
CA THR A 97 1.36 12.79 -8.66
C THR A 97 2.32 11.99 -9.53
N LEU A 98 1.81 11.30 -10.55
CA LEU A 98 2.64 10.56 -11.50
C LEU A 98 3.56 11.51 -12.29
N ASP A 99 3.06 12.68 -12.70
CA ASP A 99 3.85 13.70 -13.38
C ASP A 99 4.96 14.28 -12.50
N ALA A 100 4.71 14.42 -11.20
CA ALA A 100 5.71 14.87 -10.23
C ALA A 100 6.75 13.79 -9.87
N HIS A 101 6.41 12.51 -10.09
CA HIS A 101 7.24 11.35 -9.75
C HIS A 101 7.36 10.40 -10.95
N PRO A 102 8.13 10.77 -12.00
CA PRO A 102 8.22 10.02 -13.25
C PRO A 102 8.83 8.62 -13.11
N THR A 103 9.49 8.34 -11.99
CA THR A 103 10.06 7.03 -11.65
C THR A 103 9.02 6.05 -11.10
N VAL A 104 7.83 6.54 -10.69
CA VAL A 104 6.74 5.68 -10.22
C VAL A 104 6.20 4.86 -11.38
N ASP A 105 6.29 3.54 -11.23
CA ASP A 105 5.85 2.57 -12.22
C ASP A 105 4.90 1.50 -11.66
N MET A 106 4.60 1.57 -10.36
CA MET A 106 3.67 0.67 -9.68
C MET A 106 2.63 1.45 -8.87
N ILE A 107 1.39 0.95 -8.86
CA ILE A 107 0.31 1.46 -7.99
C ILE A 107 0.01 0.45 -6.90
N HIS A 108 -0.11 0.90 -5.66
CA HIS A 108 -0.69 0.14 -4.54
C HIS A 108 -2.10 0.66 -4.24
N LEU A 109 -3.13 -0.02 -4.76
CA LEU A 109 -4.52 0.42 -4.70
C LEU A 109 -5.28 -0.27 -3.58
N VAL A 110 -5.68 0.47 -2.54
CA VAL A 110 -6.52 -0.02 -1.43
C VAL A 110 -7.86 0.70 -1.43
N ILE A 111 -8.88 0.11 -2.05
CA ILE A 111 -10.19 0.76 -2.21
C ILE A 111 -11.34 -0.24 -2.20
N GLY A 112 -12.55 0.21 -1.90
CA GLY A 112 -13.79 -0.57 -1.94
C GLY A 112 -14.37 -0.95 -0.57
N GLY A 113 -13.58 -0.86 0.50
CA GLY A 113 -14.05 -1.18 1.86
C GLY A 113 -15.16 -0.22 2.30
N ASN A 114 -14.99 1.07 2.05
CA ASN A 114 -16.01 2.08 2.30
C ASN A 114 -17.28 1.92 1.44
N ASP A 115 -17.17 1.33 0.24
CA ASP A 115 -18.32 1.01 -0.60
C ASP A 115 -19.17 -0.10 0.03
N VAL A 116 -18.52 -1.17 0.52
CA VAL A 116 -19.19 -2.25 1.28
C VAL A 116 -19.79 -1.69 2.57
N LEU A 117 -18.98 -1.02 3.40
CA LEU A 117 -19.42 -0.46 4.69
C LEU A 117 -20.62 0.46 4.54
N ARG A 118 -20.64 1.34 3.52
CA ARG A 118 -21.79 2.23 3.25
C ARG A 118 -23.10 1.46 3.10
N ARG A 119 -23.05 0.25 2.54
CA ARG A 119 -24.23 -0.60 2.31
C ARG A 119 -24.62 -1.40 3.53
N ILE A 120 -23.65 -1.80 4.35
CA ILE A 120 -23.89 -2.78 5.41
C ILE A 120 -23.95 -2.17 6.81
N LYS A 121 -23.39 -0.98 7.06
CA LYS A 121 -23.24 -0.41 8.42
C LYS A 121 -24.56 -0.24 9.19
N GLU A 122 -25.69 -0.10 8.49
CA GLU A 122 -27.01 0.21 9.07
C GLU A 122 -28.09 -0.83 8.76
N GLN A 123 -27.81 -1.85 7.93
CA GLN A 123 -28.82 -2.81 7.46
C GLN A 123 -28.23 -4.19 7.19
N ASN A 124 -29.05 -5.23 7.35
CA ASN A 124 -28.69 -6.60 7.03
C ASN A 124 -29.01 -6.89 5.56
N VAL A 125 -28.00 -6.78 4.71
CA VAL A 125 -28.11 -6.99 3.26
C VAL A 125 -28.46 -8.43 2.86
N PHE A 126 -28.43 -9.40 3.77
CA PHE A 126 -28.92 -10.76 3.51
C PHE A 126 -30.42 -10.91 3.74
N GLU A 127 -31.04 -9.97 4.45
CA GLU A 127 -32.49 -9.95 4.70
C GLU A 127 -33.19 -8.96 3.77
N VAL A 128 -32.58 -7.81 3.50
CA VAL A 128 -33.23 -6.74 2.72
C VAL A 128 -33.04 -6.85 1.21
N TRP A 129 -32.04 -7.60 0.75
CA TRP A 129 -31.72 -7.74 -0.67
C TRP A 129 -31.79 -9.20 -1.12
N THR A 130 -32.14 -9.42 -2.39
CA THR A 130 -31.90 -10.70 -3.03
C THR A 130 -30.41 -10.93 -3.28
N GLU A 131 -30.02 -12.17 -3.56
CA GLU A 131 -28.64 -12.49 -3.94
C GLU A 131 -28.21 -11.72 -5.20
N GLU A 132 -29.10 -11.58 -6.18
CA GLU A 132 -28.82 -10.83 -7.41
C GLU A 132 -28.69 -9.33 -7.17
N GLU A 133 -29.47 -8.74 -6.26
CA GLU A 133 -29.32 -7.34 -5.85
C GLU A 133 -27.96 -7.10 -5.19
N ARG A 134 -27.59 -7.97 -4.25
CA ARG A 134 -26.29 -7.92 -3.58
C ARG A 134 -25.15 -8.09 -4.59
N ALA A 135 -25.26 -9.05 -5.50
CA ALA A 135 -24.28 -9.25 -6.57
C ALA A 135 -24.14 -8.02 -7.47
N ARG A 136 -25.26 -7.40 -7.89
CA ARG A 136 -25.25 -6.19 -8.71
C ARG A 136 -24.56 -5.01 -8.03
N GLU A 137 -24.76 -4.85 -6.72
CA GLU A 137 -24.10 -3.81 -5.92
C GLU A 137 -22.59 -4.04 -5.87
N TRP A 138 -22.14 -5.25 -5.56
CA TRP A 138 -20.70 -5.58 -5.56
C TRP A 138 -20.05 -5.47 -6.93
N ASP A 139 -20.77 -5.85 -8.00
CA ASP A 139 -20.31 -5.69 -9.38
C ASP A 139 -20.16 -4.21 -9.74
N ALA A 140 -21.01 -3.32 -9.20
CA ALA A 140 -20.89 -1.89 -9.42
C ALA A 140 -19.59 -1.32 -8.84
N VAL A 141 -19.24 -1.73 -7.61
CA VAL A 141 -17.96 -1.36 -6.99
C VAL A 141 -16.79 -1.89 -7.82
N ALA A 142 -16.86 -3.16 -8.23
CA ALA A 142 -15.84 -3.79 -9.08
C ALA A 142 -15.65 -3.03 -10.41
N ARG A 143 -16.73 -2.59 -11.07
CA ARG A 143 -16.63 -1.75 -12.28
C ARG A 143 -15.94 -0.41 -12.04
N HIS A 144 -16.15 0.22 -10.88
CA HIS A 144 -15.40 1.43 -10.53
C HIS A 144 -13.92 1.14 -10.31
N ILE A 145 -13.59 0.06 -9.59
CA ILE A 145 -12.20 -0.38 -9.40
C ILE A 145 -11.53 -0.66 -10.76
N LYS A 146 -12.20 -1.40 -11.66
CA LYS A 146 -11.72 -1.65 -13.03
C LYS A 146 -11.37 -0.35 -13.77
N ARG A 147 -12.22 0.67 -13.66
CA ARG A 147 -11.96 1.99 -14.28
C ARG A 147 -10.75 2.70 -13.68
N ILE A 148 -10.52 2.59 -12.37
CA ILE A 148 -9.33 3.17 -11.71
C ILE A 148 -8.07 2.45 -12.20
N VAL A 149 -8.09 1.10 -12.22
CA VAL A 149 -6.97 0.28 -12.70
C VAL A 149 -6.61 0.63 -14.14
N LEU A 150 -7.59 0.64 -15.04
CA LEU A 150 -7.36 0.95 -16.45
C LEU A 150 -6.90 2.40 -16.65
N TYR A 151 -7.39 3.35 -15.84
CA TYR A 151 -6.90 4.72 -15.86
C TYR A 151 -5.42 4.81 -15.49
N CYS A 152 -5.00 4.08 -14.45
CA CYS A 152 -3.59 4.05 -14.04
C CYS A 152 -2.70 3.39 -15.10
N LEU A 153 -3.09 2.22 -15.62
CA LEU A 153 -2.34 1.50 -16.65
C LEU A 153 -2.26 2.25 -17.99
N ALA A 154 -3.16 3.21 -18.23
CA ALA A 154 -3.07 4.09 -19.41
C ALA A 154 -1.99 5.17 -19.29
N CYS A 155 -1.41 5.37 -18.10
CA CYS A 155 -0.26 6.26 -17.91
C CYS A 155 1.03 5.51 -18.31
N GLU A 156 1.78 6.04 -19.27
CA GLU A 156 2.91 5.33 -19.91
C GLU A 156 3.98 4.80 -18.93
N GLN A 157 4.22 5.53 -17.83
CA GLN A 157 5.18 5.12 -16.80
C GLN A 157 4.67 3.96 -15.91
N VAL A 158 3.36 3.75 -15.80
CA VAL A 158 2.77 2.73 -14.92
C VAL A 158 2.78 1.39 -15.63
N ARG A 159 3.54 0.45 -15.06
CA ARG A 159 3.67 -0.92 -15.56
C ARG A 159 2.76 -1.90 -14.83
N HIS A 160 2.51 -1.63 -13.55
CA HIS A 160 1.74 -2.53 -12.71
C HIS A 160 0.76 -1.78 -11.80
N VAL A 161 -0.45 -2.32 -11.67
CA VAL A 161 -1.41 -1.92 -10.64
C VAL A 161 -1.66 -3.10 -9.74
N VAL A 162 -1.39 -2.93 -8.45
CA VAL A 162 -1.61 -3.96 -7.45
C VAL A 162 -2.82 -3.58 -6.61
N ILE A 163 -3.90 -4.35 -6.74
CA ILE A 163 -5.09 -4.23 -5.92
C ILE A 163 -4.83 -4.92 -4.58
N ALA A 164 -4.70 -4.15 -3.51
CA ALA A 164 -4.55 -4.68 -2.16
C ALA A 164 -5.90 -5.08 -1.57
N GLY A 165 -6.02 -6.34 -1.14
CA GLY A 165 -7.20 -6.85 -0.46
C GLY A 165 -7.29 -6.40 0.99
N TYR A 166 -8.52 -6.29 1.50
CA TYR A 166 -8.75 -6.15 2.94
C TYR A 166 -8.57 -7.51 3.65
N ASP A 167 -8.35 -7.45 4.95
CA ASP A 167 -8.57 -8.58 5.86
C ASP A 167 -9.96 -8.42 6.54
N TYR A 168 -10.33 -9.34 7.42
CA TYR A 168 -11.60 -9.32 8.14
C TYR A 168 -11.74 -8.11 9.06
N LEU A 169 -12.98 -7.72 9.32
CA LEU A 169 -13.29 -6.67 10.32
C LEU A 169 -13.62 -7.31 11.67
N ASN A 170 -13.61 -6.51 12.73
CA ASN A 170 -14.20 -6.88 14.02
C ASN A 170 -15.52 -6.13 14.21
N ALA A 171 -16.62 -6.75 13.78
CA ALA A 171 -17.93 -6.11 13.72
C ALA A 171 -18.45 -5.71 15.12
N ALA A 172 -18.22 -6.56 16.13
CA ALA A 172 -18.63 -6.27 17.50
C ALA A 172 -17.90 -5.05 18.07
N THR A 173 -16.58 -4.97 17.87
CA THR A 173 -15.78 -3.82 18.31
C THR A 173 -16.17 -2.55 17.57
N ALA A 174 -16.37 -2.64 16.24
CA ALA A 174 -16.84 -1.51 15.45
C ALA A 174 -18.20 -1.01 15.93
N GLN A 175 -19.17 -1.90 16.13
CA GLN A 175 -20.49 -1.54 16.65
C GLN A 175 -20.40 -0.81 17.99
N GLU A 176 -19.59 -1.31 18.93
CA GLU A 176 -19.47 -0.71 20.25
C GLU A 176 -18.79 0.66 20.19
N VAL A 177 -17.63 0.76 19.51
CA VAL A 177 -16.83 1.99 19.46
C VAL A 177 -17.54 3.09 18.67
N PHE A 178 -18.09 2.78 17.50
CA PHE A 178 -18.79 3.80 16.70
C PHE A 178 -20.10 4.26 17.36
N ALA A 179 -20.77 3.43 18.14
CA ALA A 179 -21.93 3.86 18.93
C ALA A 179 -21.55 4.92 19.98
N LEU A 180 -20.39 4.79 20.63
CA LEU A 180 -19.87 5.80 21.58
C LEU A 180 -19.54 7.13 20.89
N LEU A 181 -19.20 7.08 19.60
CA LEU A 181 -18.95 8.26 18.77
C LEU A 181 -20.23 8.83 18.14
N GLY A 182 -21.41 8.34 18.54
CA GLY A 182 -22.70 8.80 18.03
C GLY A 182 -23.00 8.36 16.59
N GLN A 183 -22.32 7.33 16.09
CA GLN A 183 -22.50 6.80 14.75
C GLN A 183 -23.33 5.51 14.76
N ASN A 184 -24.18 5.33 13.75
CA ASN A 184 -24.94 4.11 13.56
C ASN A 184 -24.11 3.07 12.77
N PHE A 185 -23.59 2.08 13.48
CA PHE A 185 -22.75 1.00 12.93
C PHE A 185 -23.21 -0.39 13.42
N GLN A 186 -24.53 -0.63 13.39
CA GLN A 186 -25.18 -1.82 13.94
C GLN A 186 -25.16 -3.04 13.00
N PHE A 187 -24.66 -2.87 11.78
CA PHE A 187 -24.66 -3.90 10.73
C PHE A 187 -26.03 -4.53 10.43
N GLY A 188 -27.11 -3.85 10.82
CA GLY A 188 -28.48 -4.37 10.79
C GLY A 188 -28.67 -5.70 11.54
N GLY A 189 -27.83 -6.03 12.51
CA GLY A 189 -27.88 -7.31 13.23
C GLY A 189 -27.23 -8.49 12.50
N MET A 190 -26.46 -8.25 11.43
CA MET A 190 -25.66 -9.31 10.80
C MET A 190 -24.67 -9.92 11.79
N THR A 191 -24.51 -11.24 11.68
CA THR A 191 -23.42 -11.98 12.34
C THR A 191 -22.06 -11.57 11.77
N GLN A 192 -20.99 -11.83 12.53
CA GLN A 192 -19.61 -11.66 12.03
C GLN A 192 -19.36 -12.42 10.71
N ALA A 193 -19.92 -13.62 10.58
CA ALA A 193 -19.83 -14.41 9.35
C ALA A 193 -20.49 -13.71 8.15
N GLN A 194 -21.64 -13.08 8.34
CA GLN A 194 -22.33 -12.32 7.29
C GLN A 194 -21.55 -11.05 6.90
N VAL A 195 -21.02 -10.29 7.88
CA VAL A 195 -20.18 -9.13 7.60
C VAL A 195 -18.95 -9.54 6.78
N ASN A 196 -18.24 -10.59 7.21
CA ASN A 196 -17.09 -11.12 6.48
C ASN A 196 -17.48 -11.67 5.10
N GLN A 197 -18.65 -12.27 4.95
CA GLN A 197 -19.16 -12.77 3.67
C GLN A 197 -19.32 -11.62 2.65
N CYS A 198 -19.77 -10.43 3.06
CA CYS A 198 -19.81 -9.26 2.17
C CYS A 198 -18.41 -8.88 1.67
N PHE A 199 -17.41 -8.88 2.55
CA PHE A 199 -16.02 -8.62 2.16
C PHE A 199 -15.45 -9.74 1.28
N ILE A 200 -15.71 -11.01 1.57
CA ILE A 200 -15.29 -12.14 0.75
C ILE A 200 -15.87 -12.04 -0.68
N GLU A 201 -17.16 -11.70 -0.81
CA GLU A 201 -17.81 -11.50 -2.11
C GLU A 201 -17.21 -10.32 -2.89
N HIS A 202 -16.81 -9.25 -2.20
CA HIS A 202 -16.17 -8.08 -2.79
C HIS A 202 -14.72 -8.37 -3.21
N GLU A 203 -13.93 -8.99 -2.33
CA GLU A 203 -12.54 -9.36 -2.56
C GLU A 203 -12.40 -10.39 -3.69
N ARG A 204 -13.36 -11.31 -3.84
CA ARG A 204 -13.42 -12.23 -4.99
C ARG A 204 -13.46 -11.49 -6.31
N ARG A 205 -14.27 -10.42 -6.40
CA ARG A 205 -14.37 -9.60 -7.61
C ARG A 205 -13.09 -8.83 -7.88
N LYS A 206 -12.41 -8.33 -6.84
CA LYS A 206 -11.10 -7.68 -6.98
C LYS A 206 -10.06 -8.64 -7.54
N ARG A 207 -10.02 -9.88 -7.02
CA ARG A 207 -9.17 -10.96 -7.56
C ARG A 207 -9.50 -11.26 -9.02
N ASP A 208 -10.77 -11.48 -9.34
CA ASP A 208 -11.20 -11.86 -10.69
C ASP A 208 -10.87 -10.75 -11.69
N LEU A 209 -11.06 -9.48 -11.32
CA LEU A 209 -10.61 -8.33 -12.11
C LEU A 209 -9.11 -8.32 -12.38
N ALA A 210 -8.28 -8.62 -11.37
CA ALA A 210 -6.84 -8.65 -11.56
C ALA A 210 -6.40 -9.78 -12.49
N LEU A 211 -7.08 -10.93 -12.46
CA LEU A 211 -6.83 -12.04 -13.39
C LEU A 211 -7.21 -11.71 -14.84
N GLU A 212 -8.18 -10.82 -15.05
CA GLU A 212 -8.64 -10.39 -16.38
C GLU A 212 -7.76 -9.31 -17.04
N ILE A 213 -7.00 -8.54 -16.25
CA ILE A 213 -6.35 -7.31 -16.71
C ILE A 213 -4.84 -7.51 -16.71
N GLU A 214 -4.23 -7.47 -17.90
CA GLU A 214 -2.77 -7.45 -18.02
C GLU A 214 -2.16 -6.26 -17.27
N GLY A 215 -1.06 -6.51 -16.55
CA GLY A 215 -0.45 -5.50 -15.67
C GLY A 215 -1.18 -5.30 -14.34
N CYS A 216 -2.26 -6.04 -14.05
CA CYS A 216 -2.93 -6.00 -12.75
C CYS A 216 -2.61 -7.24 -11.91
N ALA A 217 -2.41 -7.04 -10.61
CA ALA A 217 -2.26 -8.13 -9.64
C ALA A 217 -3.14 -7.88 -8.42
N TYR A 218 -3.49 -8.94 -7.70
CA TYR A 218 -4.30 -8.85 -6.49
C TYR A 218 -3.55 -9.46 -5.29
N ILE A 219 -3.63 -8.80 -4.14
CA ILE A 219 -3.07 -9.29 -2.87
C ILE A 219 -4.23 -9.77 -2.01
N HIS A 220 -4.24 -11.06 -1.68
CA HIS A 220 -5.25 -11.65 -0.82
C HIS A 220 -4.82 -11.58 0.66
N ASN A 221 -5.59 -10.88 1.48
CA ASN A 221 -5.30 -10.69 2.91
C ASN A 221 -6.37 -11.28 3.86
N LEU A 222 -7.48 -11.83 3.36
CA LEU A 222 -8.55 -12.36 4.24
C LEU A 222 -8.02 -13.50 5.13
N GLY A 223 -8.09 -13.31 6.44
CA GLY A 223 -7.60 -14.24 7.45
C GLY A 223 -6.09 -14.14 7.74
N LEU A 224 -5.37 -13.19 7.15
CA LEU A 224 -3.93 -13.07 7.35
C LEU A 224 -3.57 -12.74 8.80
N MET A 225 -4.31 -11.83 9.44
CA MET A 225 -4.10 -11.47 10.84
C MET A 225 -4.47 -12.61 11.79
N GLN A 226 -5.52 -13.38 11.47
CA GLN A 226 -5.85 -14.58 12.25
C GLN A 226 -4.71 -15.60 12.22
N HIS A 227 -4.09 -15.79 11.05
CA HIS A 227 -2.93 -16.65 10.87
C HIS A 227 -1.69 -16.09 11.60
N HIS A 228 -1.36 -14.81 11.38
CA HIS A 228 -0.18 -14.15 11.96
C HIS A 228 -0.19 -14.15 13.48
N PHE A 229 -1.30 -13.73 14.09
CA PHE A 229 -1.41 -13.66 15.56
C PHE A 229 -1.75 -15.03 16.20
N GLY A 230 -1.90 -16.10 15.41
CA GLY A 230 -2.23 -17.42 15.92
C GLY A 230 -3.57 -17.47 16.67
N ALA A 231 -4.50 -16.57 16.35
CA ALA A 231 -5.76 -16.38 17.07
C ALA A 231 -6.67 -17.62 17.01
N LEU A 232 -6.50 -18.44 15.96
CA LEU A 232 -7.25 -19.66 15.74
C LEU A 232 -6.28 -20.78 15.33
N PRO A 233 -6.13 -21.84 16.15
CA PRO A 233 -5.29 -22.97 15.81
C PRO A 233 -5.68 -23.58 14.45
N GLY A 234 -4.72 -23.68 13.54
CA GLY A 234 -4.95 -24.25 12.21
C GLY A 234 -5.62 -23.32 11.20
N ALA A 235 -5.85 -22.04 11.53
CA ALA A 235 -6.30 -21.05 10.56
C ALA A 235 -5.29 -20.94 9.40
N PRO A 236 -5.71 -21.22 8.15
CA PRO A 236 -4.79 -21.23 7.04
C PRO A 236 -4.37 -19.80 6.67
N LYS A 237 -3.10 -19.64 6.28
CA LYS A 237 -2.65 -18.40 5.63
C LYS A 237 -3.43 -18.22 4.32
N PRO A 238 -3.88 -17.00 3.96
CA PRO A 238 -4.47 -16.75 2.64
C PRO A 238 -3.52 -17.15 1.51
N GLY A 239 -4.06 -17.75 0.46
CA GLY A 239 -3.30 -18.11 -0.74
C GLY A 239 -2.90 -16.88 -1.57
N GLY A 240 -1.82 -16.99 -2.33
CA GLY A 240 -1.33 -15.96 -3.26
C GLY A 240 -1.56 -16.34 -4.73
N PRO A 241 -1.20 -15.46 -5.69
CA PRO A 241 -1.28 -15.81 -7.11
C PRO A 241 -0.40 -17.04 -7.46
N PRO A 242 -0.78 -17.82 -8.49
CA PRO A 242 -1.93 -17.60 -9.36
C PRO A 242 -3.24 -18.27 -8.86
N ASP A 243 -3.16 -19.20 -7.91
CA ASP A 243 -4.31 -20.04 -7.51
C ASP A 243 -5.17 -19.41 -6.41
N TYR A 244 -4.58 -18.52 -5.62
CA TYR A 244 -5.18 -17.89 -4.45
C TYR A 244 -5.74 -18.90 -3.45
N ALA A 245 -5.27 -20.15 -3.44
CA ALA A 245 -5.79 -21.19 -2.56
C ALA A 245 -5.00 -21.22 -1.24
N PRO A 246 -5.64 -21.14 -0.07
CA PRO A 246 -7.08 -21.04 0.14
C PRO A 246 -7.63 -19.62 -0.03
N PHE A 247 -8.88 -19.52 -0.51
CA PHE A 247 -9.67 -18.29 -0.61
C PHE A 247 -11.08 -18.50 0.00
N PRO A 248 -11.43 -17.81 1.10
CA PRO A 248 -10.55 -16.97 1.91
C PRO A 248 -9.54 -17.80 2.72
N GLY A 249 -8.55 -17.13 3.33
CA GLY A 249 -7.77 -17.71 4.42
C GLY A 249 -8.53 -17.64 5.75
N GLY A 250 -7.88 -18.06 6.84
CA GLY A 250 -8.45 -17.97 8.19
C GLY A 250 -9.76 -18.72 8.38
N ALA A 251 -10.57 -18.23 9.32
CA ALA A 251 -11.92 -18.68 9.60
C ALA A 251 -12.93 -17.56 9.28
N PRO A 252 -13.74 -17.69 8.22
CA PRO A 252 -14.68 -16.66 7.77
C PRO A 252 -15.71 -16.20 8.80
N ALA A 253 -16.03 -17.04 9.79
CA ALA A 253 -16.97 -16.71 10.85
C ALA A 253 -16.37 -15.85 11.98
N MET A 254 -15.05 -15.65 11.98
CA MET A 254 -14.33 -14.99 13.07
C MET A 254 -13.79 -13.63 12.63
N PRO A 255 -13.63 -12.66 13.54
CA PRO A 255 -13.09 -11.35 13.22
C PRO A 255 -11.58 -11.41 13.01
N MET A 256 -11.01 -10.31 12.51
CA MET A 256 -9.60 -10.01 12.76
C MET A 256 -9.36 -9.92 14.28
N PRO A 257 -8.27 -10.50 14.82
CA PRO A 257 -8.02 -10.50 16.26
C PRO A 257 -7.73 -9.10 16.80
N ASP A 258 -8.06 -8.88 18.06
CA ASP A 258 -7.87 -7.61 18.78
C ASP A 258 -6.43 -7.07 18.71
N ALA A 259 -5.42 -7.96 18.70
CA ALA A 259 -4.00 -7.61 18.56
C ALA A 259 -3.65 -6.90 17.25
N ALA A 260 -4.52 -6.97 16.24
CA ALA A 260 -4.33 -6.30 14.96
C ALA A 260 -4.79 -4.83 14.97
N PHE A 261 -5.32 -4.33 16.08
CA PHE A 261 -5.80 -2.96 16.22
C PHE A 261 -4.94 -2.17 17.21
N THR A 262 -5.03 -0.84 17.16
CA THR A 262 -4.37 0.05 18.14
C THR A 262 -5.36 0.32 19.26
N PRO A 263 -5.05 -0.04 20.52
CA PRO A 263 -5.96 0.18 21.63
C PRO A 263 -6.33 1.65 21.78
N VAL A 264 -7.60 1.92 22.06
CA VAL A 264 -8.12 3.26 22.32
C VAL A 264 -8.82 3.30 23.67
N ASN A 265 -8.63 4.40 24.40
CA ASN A 265 -9.38 4.66 25.63
C ASN A 265 -10.52 5.63 25.33
N ILE A 266 -11.76 5.20 25.56
CA ILE A 266 -12.95 6.02 25.39
C ILE A 266 -13.71 6.02 26.72
N ALA A 267 -13.86 7.20 27.32
CA ALA A 267 -14.55 7.39 28.59
C ALA A 267 -14.05 6.46 29.73
N GLY A 268 -12.75 6.17 29.77
CA GLY A 268 -12.14 5.36 30.83
C GLY A 268 -12.20 3.84 30.58
N LYS A 269 -12.83 3.38 29.50
CA LYS A 269 -12.79 1.99 29.06
C LYS A 269 -11.79 1.83 27.92
N GLU A 270 -10.97 0.79 28.00
CA GLU A 270 -10.06 0.39 26.94
C GLU A 270 -10.78 -0.50 25.91
N TYR A 271 -10.52 -0.23 24.65
CA TYR A 271 -11.00 -0.96 23.49
C TYR A 271 -9.80 -1.42 22.67
N PRO A 272 -9.87 -2.60 22.01
CA PRO A 272 -8.80 -3.07 21.12
C PRO A 272 -8.42 -2.08 20.01
N GLY A 273 -9.39 -1.27 19.59
CA GLY A 273 -9.32 -0.25 18.56
C GLY A 273 -10.74 0.00 18.05
N ASP A 274 -10.91 0.40 16.80
CA ASP A 274 -12.25 0.68 16.23
C ASP A 274 -12.87 -0.50 15.45
N GLY A 275 -12.18 -1.64 15.42
CA GLY A 275 -12.64 -2.84 14.71
C GLY A 275 -12.61 -2.74 13.18
N ILE A 276 -12.11 -1.63 12.61
CA ILE A 276 -12.06 -1.37 11.17
C ILE A 276 -10.64 -1.09 10.67
N HIS A 277 -9.83 -0.34 11.41
CA HIS A 277 -8.51 0.14 10.97
C HIS A 277 -7.37 -0.64 11.65
N PRO A 278 -6.60 -1.45 10.90
CA PRO A 278 -5.48 -2.18 11.45
C PRO A 278 -4.38 -1.26 11.99
N ASN A 279 -3.62 -1.77 12.96
CA ASN A 279 -2.45 -1.09 13.49
C ASN A 279 -1.23 -1.20 12.54
N GLU A 280 -0.13 -0.56 12.94
CA GLU A 280 1.12 -0.57 12.16
C GLU A 280 1.65 -1.99 11.92
N GLU A 281 1.62 -2.87 12.92
CA GLU A 281 2.08 -4.26 12.78
C GLU A 281 1.25 -5.01 11.73
N ALA A 282 -0.07 -4.93 11.83
CA ALA A 282 -0.97 -5.58 10.89
C ALA A 282 -0.77 -5.09 9.45
N HIS A 283 -0.60 -3.77 9.27
CA HIS A 283 -0.24 -3.21 7.97
C HIS A 283 1.12 -3.72 7.46
N LEU A 284 2.15 -3.77 8.30
CA LEU A 284 3.46 -4.31 7.91
C LEU A 284 3.40 -5.78 7.51
N VAL A 285 2.57 -6.59 8.19
CA VAL A 285 2.36 -8.00 7.82
C VAL A 285 1.66 -8.11 6.46
N MET A 286 0.62 -7.31 6.21
CA MET A 286 -0.06 -7.27 4.91
C MET A 286 0.85 -6.78 3.78
N LEU A 287 1.67 -5.77 4.03
CA LEU A 287 2.65 -5.25 3.07
C LEU A 287 3.78 -6.25 2.83
N GLY A 288 4.25 -6.94 3.86
CA GLY A 288 5.21 -8.04 3.73
C GLY A 288 4.64 -9.19 2.90
N ASN A 289 3.35 -9.53 3.08
CA ASN A 289 2.65 -10.48 2.22
C ASN A 289 2.63 -9.99 0.76
N ALA A 290 2.23 -8.74 0.54
CA ALA A 290 2.22 -8.12 -0.78
C ALA A 290 3.59 -8.16 -1.48
N ILE A 291 4.66 -7.84 -0.75
CA ILE A 291 6.01 -7.86 -1.28
C ILE A 291 6.41 -9.27 -1.70
N ASN A 292 6.17 -10.24 -0.83
CA ASN A 292 6.56 -11.62 -1.07
C ASN A 292 5.81 -12.28 -2.24
N VAL A 293 4.51 -12.02 -2.36
CA VAL A 293 3.65 -12.72 -3.32
C VAL A 293 3.45 -11.97 -4.63
N VAL A 294 3.68 -10.65 -4.66
CA VAL A 294 3.42 -9.81 -5.83
C VAL A 294 4.60 -8.91 -6.21
N TYR A 295 5.15 -8.10 -5.30
CA TYR A 295 6.12 -7.07 -5.72
C TYR A 295 7.51 -7.61 -6.05
N LYS A 296 7.99 -8.64 -5.35
CA LYS A 296 9.38 -9.11 -5.46
C LYS A 296 9.83 -9.37 -6.92
N PRO A 297 9.04 -10.02 -7.79
CA PRO A 297 9.37 -10.13 -9.21
C PRO A 297 9.56 -8.78 -9.91
N PHE A 298 8.66 -7.81 -9.68
CA PHE A 298 8.71 -6.49 -10.31
C PHE A 298 9.92 -5.67 -9.83
N LEU A 299 10.18 -5.70 -8.52
CA LEU A 299 11.30 -4.98 -7.90
C LEU A 299 12.67 -5.51 -8.38
N GLN A 300 12.80 -6.82 -8.58
CA GLN A 300 14.05 -7.43 -9.04
C GLN A 300 14.36 -7.18 -10.52
N THR A 301 13.33 -7.10 -11.37
CA THR A 301 13.50 -6.86 -12.82
C THR A 301 13.85 -5.41 -13.17
N SER A 302 13.72 -4.50 -12.20
CA SER A 302 13.87 -3.06 -12.40
C SER A 302 15.12 -2.46 -11.76
N ALA A 303 16.07 -3.30 -11.32
CA ALA A 303 17.40 -2.83 -10.96
C ALA A 303 18.00 -2.10 -12.18
N PRO A 304 18.49 -0.85 -12.05
CA PRO A 304 19.08 -0.14 -13.17
C PRO A 304 20.21 -0.99 -13.74
N SER A 305 20.13 -1.32 -15.04
CA SER A 305 21.26 -1.92 -15.72
C SER A 305 22.45 -0.98 -15.53
N ALA A 306 23.54 -1.46 -14.94
CA ALA A 306 24.78 -0.70 -14.75
C ALA A 306 25.49 -0.34 -16.08
N THR A 307 24.77 -0.34 -17.20
CA THR A 307 25.27 -0.28 -18.57
C THR A 307 24.91 1.01 -19.33
N ALA A 308 24.31 2.01 -18.68
CA ALA A 308 24.04 3.31 -19.32
C ALA A 308 25.06 4.42 -18.97
N ALA A 309 26.17 4.08 -18.30
CA ALA A 309 27.25 5.03 -17.99
C ALA A 309 28.53 4.83 -18.84
N ALA A 310 28.42 4.08 -19.95
CA ALA A 310 29.53 3.87 -20.87
C ALA A 310 29.03 3.83 -22.32
N GLN A 311 28.72 5.00 -22.87
CA GLN A 311 28.77 5.29 -24.30
C GLN A 311 28.95 6.80 -24.51
#